data_AF-A0A6L9J5B7-F1
#
_entry.id   AF-A0A6L9J5B7-F1
#
_cell.length_a   1.000
_cell.length_b   1.000
_cell.length_c   1.000
_cell.angle_alpha   90.00
_cell.angle_beta   90.00
_cell.angle_gamma   90.00
#
_symmetry.space_group_name_H-M   'P 1'
#
loop_
_entity.id
_entity.type
_entity.pdbx_description
1 polymer ?
#
loop_
_entity_poly.entity_id
_entity_poly.type
_entity_poly.pdbx_seq_one_letter_code
_entity_poly.pdbx_strand_id
1 'polypeptide(L)'
;GFEPQDDAGQVASRFGISRSRDGFFLERHPKLGPVETATDGIFLAGACQSPKDIPDSVAQAGGAAAAALSLIDQGTVRLDPSVACANRAHCAGCGQCIAACPYNAITLDGNVAVVNEYQCKGCGTCAATCPNKAMTLIHYDDRQIIAELAGALSPVEVVE
;
A
#
# COMPACT_ATOMS: atom_id res chain seq x y z
N GLY A 1 3.05 -11.46 30.77
CA GLY A 1 4.15 -11.03 29.89
C GLY A 1 3.82 -9.69 29.32
N PHE A 2 4.52 -9.24 28.28
CA PHE A 2 4.04 -8.10 27.48
C PHE A 2 3.01 -8.60 26.46
N GLU A 3 1.94 -7.84 26.29
CA GLU A 3 0.92 -8.06 25.28
C GLU A 3 0.64 -6.73 24.57
N PRO A 4 0.22 -6.76 23.30
CA PRO A 4 -0.24 -5.57 22.60
C PRO A 4 -1.40 -4.90 23.34
N GLN A 5 -1.58 -3.59 23.16
CA GLN A 5 -2.75 -2.88 23.67
C GLN A 5 -4.04 -3.43 23.05
N ASP A 6 -5.14 -3.39 23.80
CA ASP A 6 -6.46 -3.89 23.37
C ASP A 6 -6.94 -3.24 22.06
N ASP A 7 -6.58 -1.98 21.83
CA ASP A 7 -6.94 -1.20 20.66
C ASP A 7 -5.96 -1.33 19.48
N ALA A 8 -4.89 -2.12 19.61
CA ALA A 8 -3.84 -2.24 18.58
C ALA A 8 -4.40 -2.64 17.21
N GLY A 9 -5.46 -3.46 17.17
CA GLY A 9 -6.16 -3.80 15.93
C GLY A 9 -6.86 -2.59 15.28
N GLN A 10 -7.52 -1.75 16.07
CA GLN A 10 -8.17 -0.55 15.58
C GLN A 10 -7.15 0.47 15.08
N VAL A 11 -6.05 0.66 15.81
CA VAL A 11 -4.94 1.54 15.43
C VAL A 11 -4.32 1.05 14.11
N ALA A 12 -4.04 -0.24 13.98
CA ALA A 12 -3.54 -0.83 12.74
C ALA A 12 -4.43 -0.51 11.54
N SER A 13 -5.74 -0.72 11.66
CA SER A 13 -6.69 -0.42 10.58
C SER A 13 -6.78 1.05 10.23
N ARG A 14 -6.72 1.96 11.22
CA ARG A 14 -6.78 3.42 10.98
C ARG A 14 -5.56 3.93 10.24
N PHE A 15 -4.38 3.42 10.58
CA PHE A 15 -3.12 3.85 9.96
C PHE A 15 -2.74 3.01 8.73
N GLY A 16 -3.45 1.91 8.46
CA GLY A 16 -3.15 1.02 7.34
C GLY A 16 -1.86 0.22 7.51
N ILE A 17 -1.44 -0.03 8.76
CA ILE A 17 -0.22 -0.75 9.10
C ILE A 17 -0.50 -2.20 9.49
N SER A 18 0.48 -3.07 9.28
CA SER A 18 0.36 -4.50 9.57
C SER A 18 0.72 -4.83 11.02
N ARG A 19 0.25 -6.00 11.49
CA ARG A 19 0.60 -6.56 12.80
C ARG A 19 1.37 -7.87 12.62
N SER A 20 2.31 -8.11 13.51
CA SER A 20 3.08 -9.34 13.63
C SER A 20 2.22 -10.48 14.20
N ARG A 21 2.73 -11.72 14.16
CA ARG A 21 2.00 -12.90 14.67
C ARG A 21 1.75 -12.86 16.18
N ASP A 22 2.57 -12.14 16.91
CA ASP A 22 2.44 -11.84 18.34
C ASP A 22 1.46 -10.68 18.63
N GLY A 23 0.91 -10.07 17.58
CA GLY A 23 -0.08 -9.01 17.66
C GLY A 23 0.48 -7.59 17.84
N PHE A 24 1.81 -7.41 17.93
CA PHE A 24 2.43 -6.07 17.94
C PHE A 24 2.46 -5.48 16.53
N PHE A 25 2.78 -4.18 16.39
CA PHE A 25 2.93 -3.57 15.06
C PHE A 25 4.17 -4.09 14.33
N LEU A 26 3.99 -4.42 13.05
CA LEU A 26 5.04 -4.99 12.21
C LEU A 26 5.92 -3.88 11.61
N GLU A 27 7.22 -3.95 11.87
CA GLU A 27 8.22 -3.11 11.22
C GLU A 27 8.42 -3.51 9.75
N ARG A 28 8.97 -2.59 8.95
CA ARG A 28 9.25 -2.81 7.53
C ARG A 28 10.26 -3.94 7.32
N HIS A 29 11.35 -3.94 8.10
CA HIS A 29 12.34 -5.00 8.08
C HIS A 29 13.13 -5.00 9.40
N PRO A 30 13.35 -6.15 10.06
CA PRO A 30 13.99 -6.23 11.38
C PRO A 30 15.37 -5.56 11.48
N LYS A 31 16.08 -5.43 10.35
CA LYS A 31 17.44 -4.86 10.28
C LYS A 31 17.58 -3.57 9.46
N LEU A 32 16.74 -3.40 8.44
CA LEU A 32 16.92 -2.33 7.44
C LEU A 32 15.98 -1.16 7.65
N GLY A 33 14.86 -1.39 8.36
CA GLY A 33 13.90 -0.36 8.74
C GLY A 33 13.15 -0.80 9.99
N PRO A 34 13.82 -0.90 11.16
CA PRO A 34 13.23 -1.42 12.39
C PRO A 34 12.24 -0.45 13.06
N VAL A 35 12.22 0.80 12.60
CA VAL A 35 11.31 1.87 13.07
C VAL A 35 10.31 2.30 12.00
N GLU A 36 10.43 1.77 10.79
CA GLU A 36 9.55 2.06 9.68
C GLU A 36 8.45 1.01 9.60
N THR A 37 7.33 1.32 8.96
CA THR A 37 6.31 0.33 8.58
C THR A 37 6.30 0.12 7.08
N ALA A 38 5.50 -0.81 6.59
CA ALA A 38 5.25 -0.95 5.14
C ALA A 38 4.50 0.26 4.54
N THR A 39 3.89 1.09 5.37
CA THR A 39 3.20 2.31 4.96
C THR A 39 4.14 3.49 5.07
N ASP A 40 4.51 4.07 3.93
CA ASP A 40 5.41 5.21 3.89
C ASP A 40 4.90 6.39 4.73
N GLY A 41 5.79 7.00 5.51
CA GLY A 41 5.47 8.10 6.42
C GLY A 41 4.90 7.68 7.78
N ILE A 42 4.72 6.37 8.04
CA ILE A 42 4.28 5.86 9.35
C ILE A 42 5.42 5.08 10.02
N PHE A 43 5.78 5.51 11.22
CA PHE A 43 6.91 5.01 12.00
C PHE A 43 6.46 4.44 13.35
N LEU A 44 7.29 3.58 13.94
CA LEU A 44 7.04 2.89 15.20
C LEU A 44 8.08 3.29 16.26
N ALA A 45 7.62 3.48 17.50
CA ALA A 45 8.50 3.74 18.64
C ALA A 45 7.95 3.13 19.94
N GLY A 46 8.81 2.44 20.68
CA GLY A 46 8.48 1.89 21.99
C GLY A 46 7.84 0.51 21.94
N ALA A 47 7.21 0.13 23.06
CA ALA A 47 6.71 -1.22 23.30
C ALA A 47 5.56 -1.65 22.37
N CYS A 48 4.98 -0.74 21.57
CA CYS A 48 3.92 -1.08 20.62
C CYS A 48 4.41 -1.96 19.45
N GLN A 49 5.72 -1.97 19.17
CA GLN A 49 6.33 -2.79 18.11
C GLN A 49 6.78 -4.17 18.61
N SER A 50 7.17 -4.29 19.88
CA SER A 50 7.61 -5.55 20.51
C SER A 50 7.92 -5.31 21.99
N PRO A 51 7.97 -6.36 22.83
CA PRO A 51 8.44 -6.25 24.21
C PRO A 51 9.87 -5.71 24.27
N LYS A 52 10.08 -4.57 24.93
CA LYS A 52 11.38 -3.92 25.05
C LYS A 52 11.49 -3.11 26.34
N ASP A 53 12.71 -2.82 26.77
CA ASP A 53 12.97 -2.03 27.95
C ASP A 53 12.98 -0.52 27.64
N ILE A 54 13.26 0.29 28.68
CA ILE A 54 13.26 1.75 28.56
C ILE A 54 14.38 2.24 27.63
N PRO A 55 15.66 1.84 27.80
CA PRO A 55 16.74 2.22 26.88
C PRO A 55 16.42 1.93 25.41
N ASP A 56 15.92 0.74 25.10
CA ASP A 56 15.58 0.36 23.73
C ASP A 56 14.40 1.19 23.19
N SER A 57 13.40 1.46 24.03
CA SER A 57 12.27 2.32 23.66
C SER A 57 12.72 3.75 23.35
N VAL A 58 13.65 4.30 24.13
CA VAL A 58 14.20 5.65 23.91
C VAL A 58 15.05 5.68 22.64
N ALA A 59 15.89 4.66 22.42
CA ALA A 59 16.69 4.54 21.20
C ALA A 59 15.78 4.45 19.95
N GLN A 60 14.71 3.65 20.03
CA GLN A 60 13.73 3.53 18.94
C GLN A 60 13.01 4.85 18.66
N ALA A 61 12.64 5.60 19.70
CA ALA A 61 12.03 6.92 19.54
C ALA A 61 12.97 7.90 18.81
N GLY A 62 14.26 7.89 19.14
CA GLY A 62 15.27 8.67 18.41
C GLY A 62 15.39 8.26 16.94
N GLY A 63 15.38 6.94 16.67
CA GLY A 63 15.40 6.41 15.30
C GLY A 63 14.17 6.79 14.49
N ALA A 64 12.97 6.67 15.07
CA ALA A 64 11.72 7.06 14.43
C ALA A 64 11.67 8.58 14.15
N ALA A 65 12.12 9.40 15.09
CA ALA A 65 12.21 10.84 14.90
C ALA A 65 13.19 11.22 13.78
N ALA A 66 14.35 10.57 13.72
CA ALA A 66 15.34 10.79 12.66
C ALA A 66 14.80 10.38 11.28
N ALA A 67 14.12 9.23 11.18
CA ALA A 67 13.51 8.77 9.94
C ALA A 67 12.39 9.72 9.46
N ALA A 68 11.52 10.16 10.37
CA ALA A 68 10.48 11.14 10.07
C ALA A 68 11.08 12.49 9.62
N LEU A 69 12.11 12.98 10.33
CA LEU A 69 12.79 14.22 9.97
C LEU A 69 13.49 14.11 8.61
N SER A 70 14.09 12.96 8.30
CA SER A 70 14.75 12.73 7.00
C SER A 70 13.76 12.81 5.85
N LEU A 71 12.53 12.34 6.04
CA LEU A 71 11.45 12.46 5.06
C LEU A 71 10.97 13.92 4.92
N ILE A 72 10.85 14.64 6.04
CA ILE A 72 10.45 16.05 6.04
C ILE A 72 11.50 16.94 5.36
N ASP A 73 12.78 16.71 5.63
CA ASP A 73 13.91 17.50 5.11
C ASP A 73 14.05 17.40 3.58
N GLN A 74 13.67 16.27 3.00
CA GLN A 74 13.65 16.09 1.53
C GLN A 74 12.71 17.08 0.82
N GLY A 75 11.68 17.60 1.50
CA GLY A 75 10.71 18.57 0.97
C GLY A 75 9.81 18.05 -0.16
N THR A 76 10.10 16.87 -0.71
CA THR A 76 9.36 16.21 -1.78
C THR A 76 9.39 14.70 -1.54
N VAL A 77 8.31 14.01 -1.93
CA VAL A 77 8.22 12.56 -1.83
C VAL A 77 7.96 11.98 -3.22
N ARG A 78 8.56 10.83 -3.50
CA ARG A 78 8.28 10.06 -4.71
C ARG A 78 7.18 9.06 -4.39
N LEU A 79 6.10 9.13 -5.16
CA LEU A 79 5.02 8.17 -5.08
C LEU A 79 5.29 7.01 -6.01
N ASP A 80 4.75 5.84 -5.67
CA ASP A 80 4.76 4.69 -6.55
C ASP A 80 3.96 4.99 -7.83
N PRO A 81 4.51 4.73 -9.03
CA PRO A 81 3.83 5.04 -10.29
C PRO A 81 2.72 4.06 -10.66
N SER A 82 2.50 3.00 -9.87
CA SER A 82 1.43 2.00 -10.05
C SER A 82 0.08 2.59 -9.65
N VAL A 83 -0.38 3.59 -10.41
CA VAL A 83 -1.67 4.25 -10.21
C VAL A 83 -2.71 3.71 -11.19
N ALA A 84 -3.97 3.71 -10.75
CA ALA A 84 -5.08 3.33 -11.62
C ALA A 84 -5.42 4.46 -12.59
N CYS A 85 -5.80 4.13 -13.82
CA CYS A 85 -6.25 5.11 -14.80
C CYS A 85 -7.51 4.62 -15.54
N ALA A 86 -8.30 5.56 -16.04
CA ALA A 86 -9.53 5.28 -16.77
C ALA A 86 -9.38 5.64 -18.25
N ASN A 87 -9.71 4.69 -19.13
CA ASN A 87 -9.86 4.96 -20.55
C ASN A 87 -11.20 5.67 -20.81
N ARG A 88 -11.12 6.95 -21.19
CA ARG A 88 -12.30 7.80 -21.44
C ARG A 88 -13.22 7.24 -22.53
N ALA A 89 -12.67 6.55 -23.54
CA ALA A 89 -13.46 6.01 -24.64
C ALA A 89 -14.29 4.77 -24.25
N HIS A 90 -13.88 4.04 -23.21
CA HIS A 90 -14.55 2.80 -22.78
C HIS A 90 -15.36 2.99 -21.48
N CYS A 91 -15.13 4.09 -20.75
CA CYS A 91 -15.80 4.36 -19.49
C CYS A 91 -17.28 4.73 -19.73
N ALA A 92 -18.20 4.02 -19.08
CA ALA A 92 -19.64 4.31 -19.13
C ALA A 92 -20.16 5.11 -17.92
N GLY A 93 -19.27 5.57 -17.02
CA GLY A 93 -19.67 6.36 -15.85
C GLY A 93 -20.47 5.61 -14.78
N CYS A 94 -20.45 4.27 -14.76
CA CYS A 94 -21.29 3.45 -13.85
C CYS A 94 -20.97 3.59 -12.34
N GLY A 95 -19.84 4.20 -11.97
CA GLY A 95 -19.48 4.48 -10.57
C GLY A 95 -19.01 3.29 -9.72
N GLN A 96 -18.98 2.05 -10.23
CA GLN A 96 -18.53 0.89 -9.43
C GLN A 96 -17.10 1.01 -8.90
N CYS A 97 -16.21 1.65 -9.67
CA CYS A 97 -14.84 1.92 -9.26
C CYS A 97 -14.75 2.82 -8.01
N ILE A 98 -15.68 3.76 -7.85
CA ILE A 98 -15.74 4.67 -6.70
C ILE A 98 -16.05 3.88 -5.43
N ALA A 99 -17.10 3.05 -5.47
CA ALA A 99 -17.50 2.23 -4.33
C ALA A 99 -16.43 1.18 -3.95
N ALA A 100 -15.66 0.70 -4.94
CA ALA A 100 -14.61 -0.27 -4.72
C ALA A 100 -13.31 0.31 -4.14
N CYS A 101 -13.11 1.64 -4.17
CA CYS A 101 -11.87 2.27 -3.74
C CYS A 101 -11.87 2.51 -2.22
N PRO A 102 -11.01 1.82 -1.42
CA PRO A 102 -10.98 2.03 0.03
C PRO A 102 -10.34 3.37 0.43
N TYR A 103 -9.69 4.06 -0.51
CA TYR A 103 -9.00 5.33 -0.30
C TYR A 103 -9.77 6.54 -0.83
N ASN A 104 -10.97 6.33 -1.38
CA ASN A 104 -11.77 7.37 -2.03
C ASN A 104 -11.01 8.17 -3.10
N ALA A 105 -10.09 7.51 -3.82
CA ALA A 105 -9.22 8.16 -4.79
C ALA A 105 -9.89 8.42 -6.15
N ILE A 106 -11.18 8.11 -6.33
CA ILE A 106 -11.84 8.10 -7.64
C ILE A 106 -13.09 8.96 -7.59
N THR A 107 -13.25 9.83 -8.57
CA THR A 107 -14.43 10.70 -8.76
C THR A 107 -14.94 10.57 -10.20
N LEU A 108 -16.10 11.17 -10.49
CA LEU A 108 -16.62 11.30 -11.85
C LEU A 108 -16.46 12.74 -12.32
N ASP A 109 -15.83 12.92 -13.47
CA ASP A 109 -15.81 14.17 -14.22
C ASP A 109 -16.72 14.00 -15.44
N GLY A 110 -17.91 14.60 -15.38
CA GLY A 110 -19.00 14.32 -16.31
C GLY A 110 -19.44 12.86 -16.22
N ASN A 111 -19.17 12.07 -17.25
CA ASN A 111 -19.52 10.65 -17.31
C ASN A 111 -18.30 9.71 -17.33
N VAL A 112 -17.13 10.21 -16.92
CA VAL A 112 -15.87 9.45 -16.95
C VAL A 112 -15.22 9.44 -15.58
N ALA A 113 -14.74 8.27 -15.16
CA ALA A 113 -13.99 8.13 -13.91
C ALA A 113 -12.64 8.84 -14.01
N VAL A 114 -12.29 9.62 -12.99
CA VAL A 114 -11.00 10.30 -12.84
C VAL A 114 -10.38 9.87 -11.53
N VAL A 115 -9.11 9.47 -11.58
CA VAL A 115 -8.35 9.00 -10.41
C VAL A 115 -7.47 10.13 -9.92
N ASN A 116 -7.50 10.39 -8.61
CA ASN A 116 -6.54 11.21 -7.92
C ASN A 116 -5.28 10.37 -7.66
N GLU A 117 -4.24 10.63 -8.44
CA GLU A 117 -2.95 9.92 -8.39
C GLU A 117 -2.29 10.00 -7.01
N TYR A 118 -2.48 11.11 -6.27
CA TYR A 118 -1.90 11.31 -4.95
C TYR A 118 -2.57 10.47 -3.84
N GLN A 119 -3.84 10.08 -4.05
CA GLN A 119 -4.60 9.26 -3.10
C GLN A 119 -4.60 7.77 -3.48
N CYS A 120 -4.35 7.46 -4.75
CA CYS A 120 -4.31 6.09 -5.23
C CYS A 120 -3.13 5.33 -4.59
N LYS A 121 -3.41 4.19 -3.96
CA LYS A 121 -2.38 3.27 -3.41
C LYS A 121 -2.10 2.06 -4.31
N GLY A 122 -2.55 2.09 -5.56
CA GLY A 122 -2.21 1.05 -6.53
C GLY A 122 -2.77 -0.35 -6.28
N CYS A 123 -3.77 -0.51 -5.42
CA CYS A 123 -4.30 -1.85 -5.06
C CYS A 123 -5.01 -2.61 -6.21
N GLY A 124 -5.38 -1.94 -7.30
CA GLY A 124 -5.97 -2.58 -8.48
C GLY A 124 -7.45 -3.01 -8.39
N THR A 125 -8.11 -2.87 -7.23
CA THR A 125 -9.52 -3.30 -7.04
C THR A 125 -10.47 -2.67 -8.07
N CYS A 126 -10.29 -1.39 -8.37
CA CYS A 126 -11.11 -0.69 -9.36
C CYS A 126 -10.93 -1.23 -10.80
N ALA A 127 -9.72 -1.67 -11.17
CA ALA A 127 -9.44 -2.29 -12.46
C ALA A 127 -10.08 -3.68 -12.56
N ALA A 128 -9.99 -4.47 -11.49
CA ALA A 128 -10.60 -5.80 -11.42
C ALA A 128 -12.14 -5.74 -11.48
N THR A 129 -12.77 -4.79 -10.79
CA THR A 129 -14.24 -4.67 -10.73
C THR A 129 -14.85 -4.02 -11.97
N CYS A 130 -14.08 -3.29 -12.78
CA CYS A 130 -14.64 -2.54 -13.90
C CYS A 130 -15.27 -3.47 -14.96
N PRO A 131 -16.60 -3.43 -15.17
CA PRO A 131 -17.28 -4.37 -16.07
C PRO A 131 -16.93 -4.11 -17.55
N ASN A 132 -16.66 -2.85 -17.90
CA ASN A 132 -16.28 -2.45 -19.25
C ASN A 132 -14.77 -2.53 -19.51
N LYS A 133 -13.98 -2.96 -18.51
CA LYS A 133 -12.51 -2.95 -18.58
C LYS A 133 -11.92 -1.61 -19.03
N ALA A 134 -12.58 -0.53 -18.59
CA ALA A 134 -12.14 0.84 -18.83
C ALA A 134 -11.09 1.29 -17.82
N MET A 135 -11.05 0.67 -16.63
CA MET A 135 -10.05 0.92 -15.61
C MET A 135 -8.87 -0.04 -15.79
N THR A 136 -7.65 0.48 -15.77
CA THR A 136 -6.41 -0.30 -15.75
C THR A 136 -5.50 0.17 -14.62
N LEU A 137 -4.53 -0.66 -14.25
CA LEU A 137 -3.50 -0.33 -13.26
C LEU A 137 -2.14 -0.32 -13.96
N ILE A 138 -1.41 0.79 -13.86
CA ILE A 138 -0.06 0.87 -14.44
C ILE A 138 0.84 -0.19 -13.78
N HIS A 139 1.69 -0.84 -14.59
CA HIS A 139 2.53 -2.00 -14.23
C HIS A 139 1.80 -3.33 -13.98
N TYR A 140 0.47 -3.32 -13.92
CA TYR A 140 -0.37 -4.50 -13.70
C TYR A 140 -1.59 -4.49 -14.64
N ASP A 141 -1.37 -4.11 -15.91
CA ASP A 141 -2.41 -4.13 -16.93
C ASP A 141 -2.87 -5.57 -17.21
N ASP A 142 -4.15 -5.74 -17.58
CA ASP A 142 -4.73 -7.05 -17.89
C ASP A 142 -3.87 -7.81 -18.92
N ARG A 143 -3.28 -7.12 -19.91
CA ARG A 143 -2.39 -7.74 -20.91
C ARG A 143 -1.10 -8.27 -20.29
N GLN A 144 -0.53 -7.55 -19.32
CA GLN A 144 0.70 -7.95 -18.62
C GLN A 144 0.43 -9.20 -17.78
N ILE A 145 -0.68 -9.21 -17.04
CA ILE A 145 -1.09 -10.34 -16.20
C ILE A 145 -1.39 -11.58 -17.07
N ILE A 146 -2.09 -11.41 -18.19
CA ILE A 146 -2.36 -12.52 -19.12
C ILE A 146 -1.06 -13.04 -19.74
N ALA A 147 -0.12 -12.16 -20.09
CA ALA A 147 1.17 -12.56 -20.63
C ALA A 147 2.01 -13.34 -19.60
N GLU A 148 2.01 -12.90 -18.34
CA GLU A 148 2.67 -13.63 -17.23
C GLU A 148 2.05 -15.02 -17.04
N LEU A 149 0.72 -15.11 -17.04
CA LEU A 149 0.00 -16.38 -16.95
C LEU A 149 0.32 -17.30 -18.14
N ALA A 150 0.30 -16.77 -19.36
CA ALA A 150 0.63 -17.53 -20.56
C ALA A 150 2.09 -18.04 -20.53
N GLY A 151 3.02 -17.22 -20.04
CA GLY A 151 4.41 -17.60 -19.82
C GLY A 151 4.54 -18.72 -18.79
N ALA A 152 3.86 -18.62 -17.66
CA ALA A 152 3.87 -19.65 -16.61
C ALA A 152 3.26 -20.99 -17.05
N LEU A 153 2.29 -20.95 -17.98
CA LEU A 153 1.65 -22.14 -18.55
C LEU A 153 2.34 -22.67 -19.81
N SER A 154 3.31 -21.94 -20.36
CA SER A 154 4.01 -22.37 -21.57
C SER A 154 4.87 -23.61 -21.29
N PRO A 155 4.90 -24.59 -22.21
CA PRO A 155 5.77 -25.74 -22.04
C PRO A 155 7.23 -25.29 -22.01
N VAL A 156 7.97 -25.75 -21.00
CA VAL A 156 9.41 -25.51 -20.92
C VAL A 156 10.06 -26.33 -22.03
N GLU A 157 10.58 -25.67 -23.06
CA GLU A 157 11.52 -26.30 -23.99
C GLU A 157 12.80 -26.61 -23.20
N VAL A 158 12.93 -27.86 -22.77
CA VAL A 158 14.18 -28.36 -22.18
C VAL A 158 15.17 -28.43 -23.33
N VAL A 159 16.07 -27.46 -23.39
CA VAL A 159 17.18 -27.50 -24.34
C VAL A 159 18.17 -28.55 -23.84
N GLU A 160 18.23 -29.70 -24.50
CA GLU A 160 19.28 -30.72 -24.33
C GLU A 160 20.62 -30.26 -24.91
#